data_AF-A0AAU3V077-F1
#
_entry.id   AF-A0AAU3V077-F1
#
_cell.length_a   1.000
_cell.length_b   1.000
_cell.length_c   1.000
_cell.angle_alpha   90.00
_cell.angle_beta   90.00
_cell.angle_gamma   90.00
#
_symmetry.space_group_name_H-M   'P 1'
#
loop_
_entity.id
_entity.type
_entity.pdbx_description
1 polymer ?
#
loop_
_entity_poly.entity_id
_entity_poly.type
_entity_poly.pdbx_seq_one_letter_code
_entity_poly.pdbx_strand_id
1 'polypeptide(L)'
;MDAELGDVADALKARELFPGALCSLGGSRLLAGELPKDPEAVARLLPGELSAEEVVGEDVLGRFLPLVASGARGQLAWMGLSWPAVPELGLDVEYARTGVQMCINSTAEHEPAVGHTVYVHVRRGEDERAHHLAHQVGQAVIGPGEEGW
;
A
#
# COMPACT_ATOMS: atom_id res chain seq x y z
N MET A 1 1.45 3.21 3.93
CA MET A 1 0.10 3.03 3.37
C MET A 1 -0.22 4.32 2.70
N ASP A 2 -0.56 4.27 1.43
CA ASP A 2 -0.62 5.43 0.59
C ASP A 2 -1.86 5.32 -0.29
N ALA A 3 -2.60 6.41 -0.46
CA ALA A 3 -3.78 6.44 -1.31
C ALA A 3 -3.93 7.81 -1.95
N GLU A 4 -4.27 7.83 -3.23
CA GLU A 4 -4.65 9.05 -3.90
C GLU A 4 -6.08 9.45 -3.53
N LEU A 5 -6.27 10.74 -3.33
CA LEU A 5 -7.56 11.38 -3.09
C LEU A 5 -7.89 12.15 -4.36
N GLY A 6 -8.67 11.51 -5.23
CA GLY A 6 -9.05 12.07 -6.54
C GLY A 6 -10.30 12.93 -6.45
N ASP A 7 -11.20 12.61 -5.53
CA ASP A 7 -12.45 13.32 -5.34
C ASP A 7 -12.78 13.61 -3.86
N VAL A 8 -13.88 14.35 -3.66
CA VAL A 8 -14.33 14.76 -2.32
C VAL A 8 -14.77 13.57 -1.48
N ALA A 9 -15.37 12.55 -2.09
CA ALA A 9 -15.81 11.36 -1.37
C ALA A 9 -14.62 10.59 -0.80
N ASP A 10 -13.55 10.43 -1.57
CA ASP A 10 -12.31 9.80 -1.12
C ASP A 10 -11.71 10.54 0.08
N ALA A 11 -11.61 11.87 0.00
CA ALA A 11 -11.05 12.70 1.06
C ALA A 11 -11.89 12.66 2.35
N LEU A 12 -13.23 12.70 2.23
CA LEU A 12 -14.12 12.58 3.39
C LEU A 12 -14.07 11.17 4.01
N LYS A 13 -13.88 10.14 3.18
CA LYS A 13 -13.72 8.76 3.65
C LYS A 13 -12.38 8.54 4.33
N ALA A 14 -11.30 9.11 3.81
CA ALA A 14 -9.98 9.11 4.45
C ALA A 14 -10.03 9.78 5.84
N ARG A 15 -10.75 10.90 5.97
CA ARG A 15 -11.01 11.57 7.25
C ARG A 15 -11.68 10.65 8.28
N GLU A 16 -12.62 9.82 7.85
CA GLU A 16 -13.35 8.89 8.73
C GLU A 16 -12.48 7.68 9.12
N LEU A 17 -11.84 7.04 8.14
CA LEU A 17 -11.18 5.75 8.33
C LEU A 17 -9.75 5.87 8.88
N PHE A 18 -9.08 6.99 8.58
CA PHE A 18 -7.69 7.24 8.91
C PHE A 18 -7.46 8.67 9.42
N PRO A 19 -8.16 9.11 10.49
CA PRO A 19 -8.08 10.51 10.95
C PRO A 19 -6.67 10.96 11.36
N GLY A 20 -5.79 10.03 11.75
CA GLY A 20 -4.39 10.30 12.09
C GLY A 20 -3.40 10.16 10.93
N ALA A 21 -3.85 9.79 9.73
CA ALA A 21 -2.99 9.75 8.56
C ALA A 21 -2.71 11.16 8.03
N LEU A 22 -1.55 11.34 7.42
CA LEU A 22 -1.15 12.59 6.82
C LEU A 22 -1.80 12.73 5.45
N CYS A 23 -2.33 13.91 5.13
CA CYS A 23 -2.77 14.28 3.81
C CYS A 23 -1.88 15.39 3.24
N SER A 24 -1.42 15.21 2.00
CA SER A 24 -0.76 16.24 1.20
C SER A 24 -1.72 16.71 0.11
N LEU A 25 -2.32 17.89 0.27
CA LEU A 25 -3.39 18.43 -0.57
C LEU A 25 -3.20 19.94 -0.76
N GLY A 26 -3.35 20.46 -1.98
CA GLY A 26 -3.30 21.91 -2.25
C GLY A 26 -2.04 22.61 -1.75
N GLY A 27 -0.89 21.91 -1.72
CA GLY A 27 0.38 22.41 -1.17
C GLY A 27 0.46 22.45 0.37
N SER A 28 -0.58 21.97 1.06
CA SER A 28 -0.64 21.87 2.52
C SER A 28 -0.43 20.43 2.97
N ARG A 29 0.08 20.26 4.21
CA ARG A 29 0.16 18.98 4.91
C ARG A 29 -0.63 19.08 6.20
N LEU A 30 -1.62 18.23 6.35
CA LEU A 30 -2.50 18.19 7.52
C LEU A 30 -2.92 16.75 7.81
N LEU A 31 -3.43 16.48 9.02
CA LEU A 31 -4.00 15.17 9.29
C LEU A 31 -5.36 15.04 8.59
N ALA A 32 -5.73 13.84 8.15
CA ALA A 32 -7.03 13.60 7.51
C ALA A 32 -8.19 14.01 8.43
N GLY A 33 -8.05 13.84 9.74
CA GLY A 33 -9.00 14.27 10.76
C GLY A 33 -9.17 15.80 10.86
N GLU A 34 -8.28 16.58 10.24
CA GLU A 34 -8.30 18.05 10.18
C GLU A 34 -8.90 18.59 8.88
N LEU A 35 -9.19 17.72 7.89
CA LEU A 35 -9.78 18.14 6.61
C LEU A 35 -11.11 18.87 6.81
N PRO A 36 -11.43 19.92 6.03
CA PRO A 36 -12.73 20.57 6.11
C PRO A 36 -13.88 19.55 5.99
N LYS A 37 -14.96 19.75 6.76
CA LYS A 37 -16.19 18.94 6.59
C LYS A 37 -17.03 19.40 5.40
N ASP A 38 -16.80 20.64 4.96
CA ASP A 38 -17.50 21.24 3.82
C ASP A 38 -16.96 20.66 2.50
N PRO A 39 -17.80 20.00 1.68
CA PRO A 39 -17.40 19.44 0.39
C PRO A 39 -16.76 20.45 -0.55
N GLU A 40 -17.22 21.71 -0.57
CA GLU A 40 -16.66 22.74 -1.44
C GLU A 40 -15.24 23.16 -1.01
N ALA A 41 -15.01 23.26 0.29
CA ALA A 41 -13.68 23.52 0.84
C ALA A 41 -12.71 22.36 0.53
N VAL A 42 -13.17 21.11 0.66
CA VAL A 42 -12.36 19.93 0.29
C VAL A 42 -12.05 19.92 -1.20
N ALA A 43 -13.04 20.22 -2.06
CA ALA A 43 -12.86 20.23 -3.51
C ALA A 43 -11.73 21.17 -3.98
N ARG A 44 -11.48 22.27 -3.27
CA ARG A 44 -10.40 23.23 -3.58
C ARG A 44 -9.01 22.74 -3.19
N LEU A 45 -8.91 21.72 -2.35
CA LEU A 45 -7.65 21.14 -1.89
C LEU A 45 -7.20 19.95 -2.75
N LEU A 46 -8.12 19.37 -3.52
CA LEU A 46 -7.85 18.23 -4.40
C LEU A 46 -7.11 18.61 -5.69
N PRO A 47 -6.40 17.66 -6.33
CA PRO A 47 -6.13 16.30 -5.85
C PRO A 47 -5.10 16.29 -4.72
N GLY A 48 -4.95 15.15 -4.05
CA GLY A 48 -3.84 14.96 -3.14
C GLY A 48 -3.63 13.52 -2.72
N GLU A 49 -2.83 13.32 -1.70
CA GLU A 49 -2.35 12.01 -1.27
C GLU A 49 -2.55 11.85 0.23
N LEU A 50 -3.03 10.68 0.62
CA LEU A 50 -3.05 10.19 1.98
C LEU A 50 -1.80 9.32 2.17
N SER A 51 -1.01 9.57 3.21
CA SER A 51 0.07 8.71 3.62
C SER A 51 0.00 8.42 5.13
N ALA A 52 0.29 7.19 5.48
CA ALA A 52 0.39 6.77 6.87
C ALA A 52 1.50 5.73 7.01
N GLU A 53 2.49 6.08 7.82
CA GLU A 53 3.51 5.17 8.31
C GLU A 53 3.02 4.52 9.61
N GLU A 54 3.46 3.29 9.86
CA GLU A 54 3.16 2.58 11.11
C GLU A 54 1.68 2.64 11.51
N VAL A 55 0.76 2.29 10.59
CA VAL A 55 -0.68 2.27 10.91
C VAL A 55 -0.93 1.22 11.98
N VAL A 56 -0.89 1.63 13.25
CA VAL A 56 -1.12 0.79 14.41
C VAL A 56 -2.63 0.65 14.63
N GLY A 57 -3.10 -0.58 14.80
CA GLY A 57 -4.48 -0.87 15.16
C GLY A 57 -5.00 -2.12 14.50
N GLU A 58 -6.15 -2.59 14.97
CA GLU A 58 -6.86 -3.71 14.37
C GLU A 58 -7.38 -3.31 12.97
N ASP A 59 -7.38 -4.28 12.06
CA ASP A 59 -8.03 -4.22 10.74
C ASP A 59 -7.66 -3.01 9.84
N VAL A 60 -6.37 -2.81 9.58
CA VAL A 60 -5.90 -1.81 8.58
C VAL A 60 -6.45 -2.13 7.19
N LEU A 61 -6.44 -3.41 6.80
CA LEU A 61 -6.90 -3.85 5.48
C LEU A 61 -8.40 -3.59 5.29
N GLY A 62 -9.25 -3.93 6.27
CA GLY A 62 -10.69 -3.71 6.20
C GLY A 62 -11.10 -2.24 6.21
N ARG A 63 -10.24 -1.33 6.70
CA ARG A 63 -10.41 0.12 6.53
C ARG A 63 -9.85 0.63 5.19
N PHE A 64 -8.75 0.07 4.72
CA PHE A 64 -8.10 0.52 3.50
C PHE A 64 -8.91 0.14 2.25
N LEU A 65 -9.42 -1.09 2.18
CA LEU A 65 -10.16 -1.57 1.01
C LEU A 65 -11.39 -0.70 0.67
N PRO A 66 -12.24 -0.29 1.64
CA PRO A 66 -13.33 0.65 1.36
C PRO A 66 -12.86 1.99 0.79
N LEU A 67 -11.69 2.49 1.19
CA LEU A 67 -11.15 3.75 0.67
C LEU A 67 -10.80 3.65 -0.81
N VAL A 68 -10.15 2.57 -1.23
CA VAL A 68 -9.73 2.38 -2.64
C VAL A 68 -10.80 1.73 -3.52
N ALA A 69 -11.85 1.15 -2.94
CA ALA A 69 -12.97 0.55 -3.68
C ALA A 69 -13.80 1.56 -4.50
N SER A 70 -13.69 2.87 -4.24
CA SER A 70 -14.32 3.94 -5.03
C SER A 70 -13.65 4.19 -6.40
N GLY A 71 -12.57 3.47 -6.71
CA GLY A 71 -11.76 3.70 -7.90
C GLY A 71 -10.48 4.50 -7.63
N ALA A 72 -10.28 4.95 -6.38
CA ALA A 72 -9.02 5.53 -5.95
C ALA A 72 -7.85 4.53 -6.09
N ARG A 73 -6.66 5.08 -6.32
CA ARG A 73 -5.41 4.33 -6.37
C ARG A 73 -4.79 4.29 -4.99
N GLY A 74 -4.19 3.17 -4.62
CA GLY A 74 -3.48 3.10 -3.35
C GLY A 74 -2.65 1.87 -3.17
N GLN A 75 -1.76 1.94 -2.19
CA GLN A 75 -0.80 0.92 -1.84
C GLN A 75 -0.78 0.68 -0.33
N LEU A 76 -0.69 -0.60 0.05
CA LEU A 76 -0.46 -1.02 1.41
C LEU A 76 0.79 -1.89 1.44
N ALA A 77 1.83 -1.43 2.13
CA ALA A 77 3.10 -2.11 2.23
C ALA A 77 3.42 -2.47 3.67
N TRP A 78 3.83 -3.71 3.88
CA TRP A 78 4.44 -4.22 5.11
C TRP A 78 5.91 -4.49 4.80
N MET A 79 6.77 -3.56 5.17
CA MET A 79 8.22 -3.62 4.93
C MET A 79 8.98 -3.93 6.21
N GLY A 80 10.24 -4.35 6.09
CA GLY A 80 11.07 -4.68 7.25
C GLY A 80 10.61 -5.94 7.98
N LEU A 81 9.99 -6.86 7.22
CA LEU A 81 9.60 -8.18 7.74
C LEU A 81 10.84 -9.06 7.95
N SER A 82 10.65 -10.27 8.48
CA SER A 82 11.73 -11.27 8.51
C SER A 82 11.30 -12.48 7.70
N TRP A 83 12.01 -12.74 6.62
CA TRP A 83 11.81 -13.97 5.85
C TRP A 83 12.51 -15.13 6.52
N PRO A 84 11.79 -16.24 6.76
CA PRO A 84 12.41 -17.42 7.36
C PRO A 84 13.48 -17.99 6.42
N ALA A 85 14.44 -18.72 6.99
CA ALA A 85 15.35 -19.53 6.19
C ALA A 85 14.57 -20.58 5.41
N VAL A 86 15.07 -20.91 4.21
CA VAL A 86 14.58 -21.99 3.36
C VAL A 86 15.77 -22.89 3.01
N PRO A 87 16.15 -23.83 3.92
CA PRO A 87 17.37 -24.63 3.78
C PRO A 87 17.43 -25.45 2.49
N GLU A 88 16.28 -25.96 2.02
CA GLU A 88 16.17 -26.73 0.78
C GLU A 88 16.52 -25.92 -0.48
N LEU A 89 16.51 -24.59 -0.39
CA LEU A 89 16.93 -23.67 -1.44
C LEU A 89 18.30 -23.03 -1.15
N GLY A 90 18.95 -23.38 -0.04
CA GLY A 90 20.20 -22.76 0.40
C GLY A 90 20.04 -21.30 0.81
N LEU A 91 18.83 -20.91 1.26
CA LEU A 91 18.48 -19.53 1.61
C LEU A 91 18.45 -19.35 3.12
N ASP A 92 19.26 -18.42 3.64
CA ASP A 92 19.26 -18.07 5.07
C ASP A 92 18.09 -17.15 5.44
N VAL A 93 18.00 -16.76 6.72
CA VAL A 93 17.09 -15.70 7.17
C VAL A 93 17.46 -14.38 6.48
N GLU A 94 16.45 -13.64 6.01
CA GLU A 94 16.64 -12.30 5.42
C GLU A 94 15.73 -11.29 6.14
N TYR A 95 16.22 -10.07 6.35
CA TYR A 95 15.59 -9.04 7.19
C TYR A 95 15.72 -7.62 6.61
N ALA A 96 16.68 -7.39 5.71
CA ALA A 96 16.95 -6.06 5.17
C ALA A 96 16.15 -5.76 3.90
N ARG A 97 15.77 -6.79 3.13
CA ARG A 97 15.11 -6.66 1.83
C ARG A 97 13.85 -7.52 1.76
N THR A 98 12.94 -7.23 2.66
CA THR A 98 11.77 -8.06 2.94
C THR A 98 10.52 -7.21 3.04
N GLY A 99 9.44 -7.70 2.45
CA GLY A 99 8.15 -7.05 2.57
C GLY A 99 7.09 -7.61 1.65
N VAL A 100 5.84 -7.29 1.95
CA VAL A 100 4.70 -7.51 1.06
C VAL A 100 4.11 -6.16 0.73
N GLN A 101 3.80 -5.93 -0.53
CA GLN A 101 3.11 -4.72 -0.98
C GLN A 101 1.90 -5.10 -1.81
N MET A 102 0.74 -4.55 -1.47
CA MET A 102 -0.48 -4.67 -2.25
C MET A 102 -0.74 -3.33 -2.93
N CYS A 103 -0.80 -3.33 -4.26
CA CYS A 103 -1.18 -2.16 -5.04
C CYS A 103 -2.59 -2.37 -5.61
N ILE A 104 -3.45 -1.36 -5.48
CA ILE A 104 -4.82 -1.37 -5.97
C ILE A 104 -4.97 -0.21 -6.97
N ASN A 105 -5.50 -0.53 -8.14
CA ASN A 105 -5.63 0.35 -9.29
C ASN A 105 -4.30 1.04 -9.71
N SER A 106 -3.17 0.49 -9.27
CA SER A 106 -1.84 1.06 -9.51
C SER A 106 -0.76 -0.03 -9.58
N THR A 107 0.36 0.29 -10.21
CA THR A 107 1.60 -0.48 -10.16
C THR A 107 2.39 -0.13 -8.89
N ALA A 108 3.46 -0.88 -8.59
CA ALA A 108 4.39 -0.53 -7.51
C ALA A 108 5.04 0.87 -7.70
N GLU A 109 5.20 1.34 -8.94
CA GLU A 109 5.69 2.68 -9.26
C GLU A 109 4.60 3.78 -9.21
N HIS A 110 3.41 3.48 -8.70
CA HIS A 110 2.26 4.39 -8.61
C HIS A 110 1.61 4.75 -9.97
N GLU A 111 1.96 4.06 -11.05
CA GLU A 111 1.30 4.23 -12.34
C GLU A 111 -0.11 3.60 -12.34
N PRO A 112 -1.10 4.15 -13.07
CA PRO A 112 -2.43 3.55 -13.15
C PRO A 112 -2.40 2.11 -13.68
N ALA A 113 -3.13 1.21 -13.01
CA ALA A 113 -3.32 -0.17 -13.44
C ALA A 113 -4.75 -0.64 -13.14
N VAL A 114 -5.21 -1.72 -13.77
CA VAL A 114 -6.54 -2.29 -13.50
C VAL A 114 -6.43 -3.42 -12.48
N GLY A 115 -7.26 -3.37 -11.43
CA GLY A 115 -7.36 -4.44 -10.46
C GLY A 115 -6.38 -4.27 -9.31
N HIS A 116 -5.79 -5.37 -8.84
CA HIS A 116 -4.84 -5.36 -7.74
C HIS A 116 -3.70 -6.34 -8.01
N THR A 117 -2.51 -6.00 -7.52
CA THR A 117 -1.31 -6.84 -7.59
C THR A 117 -0.67 -6.89 -6.22
N VAL A 118 -0.23 -8.08 -5.81
CA VAL A 118 0.53 -8.29 -4.57
C VAL A 118 1.96 -8.65 -4.94
N TYR A 119 2.88 -7.83 -4.47
CA TYR A 119 4.33 -7.98 -4.63
C TYR A 119 4.92 -8.59 -3.36
N VAL A 120 5.84 -9.54 -3.56
CA VAL A 120 6.69 -10.09 -2.49
C VAL A 120 8.10 -9.58 -2.73
N HIS A 121 8.59 -8.74 -1.82
CA HIS A 121 9.92 -8.17 -1.90
C HIS A 121 10.95 -9.16 -1.38
N VAL A 122 11.93 -9.48 -2.20
CA VAL A 122 13.05 -10.38 -1.88
C VAL A 122 14.38 -9.73 -2.25
N ARG A 123 15.46 -10.24 -1.68
CA ARG A 123 16.81 -9.85 -2.09
C ARG A 123 17.05 -10.26 -3.55
N ARG A 124 17.73 -9.38 -4.31
CA ARG A 124 18.14 -9.66 -5.69
C ARG A 124 18.87 -11.01 -5.79
N GLY A 125 18.39 -11.87 -6.69
CA GLY A 125 18.91 -13.22 -6.91
C GLY A 125 18.30 -14.30 -6.02
N GLU A 126 17.35 -13.95 -5.15
CA GLU A 126 16.59 -14.89 -4.32
C GLU A 126 15.14 -15.05 -4.80
N ASP A 127 14.89 -15.02 -6.12
CA ASP A 127 13.54 -15.13 -6.70
C ASP A 127 12.82 -16.42 -6.24
N GLU A 128 13.56 -17.51 -6.08
CA GLU A 128 13.07 -18.78 -5.51
C GLU A 128 12.45 -18.62 -4.12
N ARG A 129 12.88 -17.63 -3.34
CA ARG A 129 12.25 -17.30 -2.06
C ARG A 129 10.81 -16.81 -2.25
N ALA A 130 10.56 -15.95 -3.24
CA ALA A 130 9.23 -15.44 -3.53
C ALA A 130 8.30 -16.59 -3.98
N HIS A 131 8.81 -17.50 -4.80
CA HIS A 131 8.09 -18.72 -5.19
C HIS A 131 7.75 -19.60 -3.97
N HIS A 132 8.72 -19.83 -3.09
CA HIS A 132 8.50 -20.59 -1.87
C HIS A 132 7.41 -19.95 -0.98
N LEU A 133 7.52 -18.64 -0.73
CA LEU A 133 6.55 -17.90 0.10
C LEU A 133 5.14 -17.92 -0.51
N ALA A 134 5.01 -17.75 -1.82
CA ALA A 134 3.72 -17.86 -2.50
C ALA A 134 3.12 -19.28 -2.37
N HIS A 135 3.96 -20.32 -2.48
CA HIS A 135 3.51 -21.70 -2.34
C HIS A 135 2.97 -22.01 -0.95
N GLN A 136 3.55 -21.42 0.11
CA GLN A 136 3.07 -21.59 1.50
C GLN A 136 1.61 -21.15 1.68
N VAL A 137 1.10 -20.24 0.84
CA VAL A 137 -0.29 -19.76 0.87
C VAL A 137 -1.14 -20.32 -0.27
N GLY A 138 -0.67 -21.38 -0.94
CA GLY A 138 -1.39 -22.02 -2.04
C GLY A 138 -1.47 -21.18 -3.31
N GLN A 139 -0.56 -20.22 -3.48
CA GLN A 139 -0.47 -19.34 -4.64
C GLN A 139 0.80 -19.63 -5.45
N ALA A 140 0.92 -18.97 -6.60
CA ALA A 140 2.12 -18.95 -7.41
C ALA A 140 2.49 -17.51 -7.76
N VAL A 141 3.78 -17.23 -7.91
CA VAL A 141 4.24 -15.95 -8.45
C VAL A 141 3.75 -15.81 -9.89
N ILE A 142 3.26 -14.62 -10.23
CA ILE A 142 2.79 -14.27 -11.56
C ILE A 142 3.70 -13.20 -12.16
N GLY A 143 3.89 -13.27 -13.47
CA GLY A 143 4.72 -12.29 -14.19
C GLY A 143 6.22 -12.43 -13.92
N PRO A 144 7.04 -11.59 -14.57
CA PRO A 144 8.47 -11.49 -14.29
C PRO A 144 8.72 -10.78 -12.96
N GLY A 145 9.92 -10.96 -12.40
CA GLY A 145 10.41 -10.10 -11.32
C GLY A 145 10.54 -8.65 -11.79
N GLU A 146 10.17 -7.71 -10.92
CA GLU A 146 10.29 -6.27 -11.14
C GLU A 146 11.35 -5.70 -10.17
N GLU A 147 12.11 -4.70 -10.62
CA GLU A 147 13.00 -3.96 -9.72
C GLU A 147 12.17 -2.95 -8.93
N GLY A 148 11.98 -3.24 -7.63
CA GLY A 148 11.29 -2.36 -6.68
C GLY A 148 12.25 -1.43 -5.91
N TRP A 149 11.67 -0.73 -4.93
CA TRP A 149 12.36 0.19 -4.01
C TRP A 149 13.32 -0.49 -3.03
#